data_AF-A0A8T5EVK8-F1
#
_entry.id   AF-A0A8T5EVK8-F1
#
_cell.length_a   1.000
_cell.length_b   1.000
_cell.length_c   1.000
_cell.angle_alpha   90.00
_cell.angle_beta   90.00
_cell.angle_gamma   90.00
#
_symmetry.space_group_name_H-M   'P 1'
#
loop_
_entity.id
_entity.type
_entity.pdbx_description
1 polymer ?
#
loop_
_entity_poly.entity_id
_entity_poly.type
_entity_poly.pdbx_seq_one_letter_code
_entity_poly.pdbx_strand_id
1 'polypeptide(L)'
;MAFTYDLELERIIAEIKRSKAKKVCIQLPDGLKTKATTLVDKIKSKTKADIHIWIGSNFGACDVPQQLSKLKFDLIINFGHSKI
;
A
#
# COMPACT_ATOMS: atom_id res chain seq x y z
N MET A 1 14.23 -10.80 13.49
CA MET A 1 13.80 -11.09 12.10
C MET A 1 14.20 -9.91 11.22
N ALA A 2 15.36 -9.99 10.56
CA ALA A 2 15.84 -8.90 9.70
C ALA A 2 14.99 -8.82 8.43
N PHE A 3 14.48 -7.63 8.12
CA PHE A 3 13.80 -7.35 6.86
C PHE A 3 14.83 -7.38 5.74
N THR A 4 14.78 -8.36 4.84
CA THR A 4 15.61 -8.39 3.61
C THR A 4 15.14 -7.39 2.55
N TYR A 5 14.02 -6.72 2.78
CA TYR A 5 13.45 -5.69 1.91
C TYR A 5 13.07 -4.47 2.76
N ASP A 6 13.67 -3.33 2.47
CA ASP A 6 13.19 -2.04 2.98
C ASP A 6 11.89 -1.73 2.24
N LEU A 7 10.74 -1.92 2.92
CA LEU A 7 9.41 -1.64 2.37
C LEU A 7 9.15 -0.12 2.28
N GLU A 8 10.18 0.71 2.40
CA GLU A 8 10.12 2.18 2.41
C GLU A 8 8.99 2.70 3.32
N LEU A 9 8.82 2.07 4.48
CA LEU A 9 7.71 2.33 5.40
C LEU A 9 7.61 3.82 5.76
N GLU A 10 8.77 4.47 5.98
CA GLU A 10 8.81 5.89 6.30
C GLU A 10 8.35 6.77 5.14
N ARG A 11 8.73 6.41 3.91
CA ARG A 11 8.27 7.10 2.69
C ARG A 11 6.76 6.99 2.53
N ILE A 12 6.19 5.81 2.78
CA ILE A 12 4.74 5.58 2.73
C ILE A 12 4.01 6.45 3.74
N ILE A 13 4.50 6.49 4.98
CA ILE A 13 3.90 7.32 6.03
C ILE A 13 4.01 8.80 5.66
N ALA A 14 5.15 9.23 5.14
CA ALA A 14 5.34 10.60 4.68
C ALA A 14 4.38 10.94 3.53
N GLU A 15 4.17 10.03 2.59
CA GLU A 15 3.24 10.18 1.46
C GLU A 15 1.79 10.32 1.93
N ILE A 16 1.35 9.45 2.84
CA ILE A 16 -0.01 9.48 3.42
C ILE A 16 -0.24 10.80 4.16
N LYS A 17 0.76 11.24 4.94
CA LYS A 17 0.67 12.52 5.67
C LYS A 17 0.66 13.71 4.72
N ARG A 18 1.50 13.70 3.68
CA ARG A 18 1.61 14.79 2.69
C ARG A 18 0.34 14.93 1.86
N SER A 19 -0.22 13.81 1.41
CA SER A 19 -1.48 13.78 0.66
C SER A 19 -2.71 14.00 1.54
N LYS A 20 -2.57 13.93 2.88
CA LYS A 20 -3.67 13.94 3.85
C LYS A 20 -4.74 12.88 3.53
N ALA A 21 -4.32 11.78 2.90
CA ALA A 21 -5.20 10.69 2.49
C ALA A 21 -5.89 10.08 3.72
N LYS A 22 -7.22 9.96 3.66
CA LYS A 22 -8.02 9.34 4.71
C LYS A 22 -8.28 7.88 4.41
N LYS A 23 -8.41 7.50 3.13
CA LYS A 23 -8.63 6.12 2.69
C LYS A 23 -7.52 5.70 1.73
N VAL A 24 -6.68 4.77 2.16
CA VAL A 24 -5.48 4.34 1.42
C VAL A 24 -5.62 2.88 1.05
N CYS A 25 -5.33 2.55 -0.21
CA CYS A 25 -5.20 1.16 -0.66
C CYS A 25 -3.73 0.81 -0.86
N ILE A 26 -3.32 -0.36 -0.36
CA ILE A 26 -2.00 -0.92 -0.54
C ILE A 26 -2.11 -2.19 -1.39
N GLN A 27 -1.46 -2.19 -2.55
CA GLN A 27 -1.30 -3.36 -3.40
C GLN A 27 0.07 -4.01 -3.13
N LEU A 28 0.06 -5.29 -2.79
CA LEU A 28 1.27 -6.06 -2.50
C LEU A 28 1.43 -7.21 -3.50
N PRO A 29 2.67 -7.54 -3.91
CA PRO A 29 2.94 -8.77 -4.64
C PRO A 29 2.69 -9.98 -3.73
N ASP A 30 2.40 -11.15 -4.33
CA ASP A 30 2.02 -12.35 -3.58
C ASP A 30 3.02 -12.74 -2.48
N GLY A 31 4.32 -12.60 -2.76
CA GLY A 31 5.39 -12.88 -1.79
C GLY A 31 5.41 -11.95 -0.56
N LEU A 32 4.72 -10.81 -0.60
CA LEU A 32 4.61 -9.87 0.51
C LEU A 32 3.23 -9.87 1.20
N LYS A 33 2.23 -10.59 0.65
CA LYS A 33 0.88 -10.66 1.23
C LYS A 33 0.88 -11.22 2.66
N THR A 34 1.76 -12.17 2.96
CA THR A 34 1.92 -12.73 4.33
C THR A 34 2.36 -11.71 5.36
N LYS A 35 2.97 -10.59 4.93
CA LYS A 35 3.46 -9.50 5.79
C LYS A 35 2.54 -8.27 5.79
N ALA A 36 1.44 -8.33 5.04
CA ALA A 36 0.57 -7.18 4.79
C ALA A 36 -0.07 -6.64 6.08
N THR A 37 -0.52 -7.52 6.97
CA THR A 37 -1.10 -7.16 8.27
C THR A 37 -0.11 -6.38 9.13
N THR A 38 1.12 -6.88 9.29
CA THR A 38 2.18 -6.18 10.03
C THR A 38 2.52 -4.81 9.43
N LEU A 39 2.51 -4.68 8.11
CA LEU A 39 2.71 -3.40 7.44
C LEU A 39 1.57 -2.42 7.77
N VAL A 40 0.32 -2.87 7.67
CA VAL A 40 -0.86 -2.07 7.98
C VAL A 40 -0.84 -1.58 9.42
N ASP A 41 -0.51 -2.43 10.39
CA ASP A 41 -0.45 -2.06 11.81
C ASP A 41 0.59 -0.97 12.06
N LYS A 42 1.75 -1.07 11.40
CA LYS A 42 2.81 -0.05 11.49
C LYS A 42 2.38 1.29 10.86
N ILE A 43 1.62 1.26 9.78
CA ILE A 43 1.11 2.49 9.14
C ILE A 43 0.00 3.12 9.97
N LYS A 44 -0.95 2.31 10.47
CA LYS A 44 -2.05 2.77 11.33
C LYS A 44 -1.57 3.30 12.68
N SER A 45 -0.49 2.77 13.25
CA SER A 45 0.10 3.34 14.48
C SER A 45 0.73 4.72 14.28
N LYS A 46 1.07 5.10 13.03
CA LYS A 46 1.74 6.36 12.70
C LYS A 46 0.87 7.34 11.88
N THR A 47 -0.32 6.93 11.45
CA THR A 47 -1.25 7.71 10.63
C THR A 47 -2.70 7.45 11.07
N LYS A 48 -3.60 8.41 10.83
CA LYS A 48 -5.05 8.22 11.07
C LYS A 48 -5.80 7.72 9.83
N ALA A 49 -5.06 7.24 8.82
CA ALA A 49 -5.64 6.80 7.56
C ALA A 49 -6.24 5.40 7.73
N ASP A 50 -7.37 5.17 7.07
CA ASP A 50 -7.96 3.85 6.91
C ASP A 50 -7.25 3.11 5.79
N ILE A 51 -6.51 2.07 6.16
CA ILE A 51 -5.64 1.31 5.26
C ILE A 51 -6.32 0.01 4.86
N HIS A 52 -6.45 -0.20 3.55
CA HIS A 52 -7.01 -1.38 2.91
C HIS A 52 -5.93 -2.13 2.13
N ILE A 53 -5.91 -3.45 2.21
CA ILE A 53 -4.99 -4.28 1.41
C ILE A 53 -5.77 -4.83 0.21
N TRP A 54 -5.24 -4.62 -0.98
CA TRP A 54 -5.73 -5.29 -2.18
C TRP A 54 -5.18 -6.72 -2.22
N ILE A 55 -6.07 -7.70 -2.05
CA ILE A 55 -5.73 -9.14 -2.07
C ILE A 55 -5.88 -9.78 -3.46
N GLY A 56 -6.39 -9.04 -4.44
CA GLY A 56 -6.56 -9.51 -5.80
C GLY A 56 -5.21 -9.77 -6.51
N SER A 57 -5.31 -10.14 -7.78
CA SER A 57 -4.17 -10.12 -8.68
C SER A 57 -3.57 -8.71 -8.76
N ASN A 58 -2.24 -8.64 -8.83
CA ASN A 58 -1.46 -7.43 -9.09
C ASN A 58 -0.39 -7.82 -10.13
N PHE A 59 -0.78 -7.88 -11.40
CA PHE A 59 0.12 -8.33 -12.47
C PHE A 59 1.00 -7.19 -13.05
N GLY A 60 0.88 -5.95 -12.56
CA GLY A 60 1.65 -4.83 -13.12
C GLY A 60 1.14 -3.45 -12.71
N ALA A 61 1.91 -2.40 -13.03
CA ALA A 61 1.49 -1.00 -12.88
C ALA A 61 0.25 -0.64 -13.75
N CYS A 62 -0.05 -1.44 -14.78
CA CYS A 62 -1.25 -1.32 -15.62
C CYS A 62 -2.50 -1.98 -14.99
N ASP A 63 -2.34 -2.73 -13.90
CA ASP A 63 -3.42 -3.41 -13.18
C ASP A 63 -3.80 -2.59 -11.94
N VAL A 64 -4.20 -1.33 -12.16
CA VAL A 64 -5.00 -0.58 -11.18
C VAL A 64 -6.46 -0.96 -11.48
N PRO A 65 -7.06 -1.90 -10.73
CA PRO A 65 -8.41 -2.36 -11.01
C PRO A 65 -9.37 -1.18 -11.12
N GLN A 66 -10.20 -1.13 -12.16
CA GLN A 66 -11.28 -0.14 -12.26
C GLN A 66 -12.19 -0.16 -11.02
N GLN A 67 -12.23 -1.30 -10.31
CA GLN A 67 -12.87 -1.46 -9.02
C GLN A 67 -12.28 -0.54 -7.95
N LEU A 68 -10.96 -0.30 -7.92
CA LEU A 68 -10.32 0.66 -7.00
C LEU A 68 -10.77 2.09 -7.30
N SER A 69 -10.94 2.44 -8.57
CA SER A 69 -11.47 3.74 -9.00
C SER A 69 -12.89 3.97 -8.49
N LYS A 70 -13.71 2.91 -8.38
CA LYS A 70 -15.07 2.96 -7.81
C LYS A 70 -15.08 3.02 -6.28
N LEU A 71 -14.02 2.54 -5.62
CA LEU A 71 -13.91 2.48 -4.17
C LEU A 71 -13.45 3.79 -3.51
N LYS A 72 -13.21 4.85 -4.31
CA LYS A 72 -12.85 6.21 -3.87
C LYS A 72 -11.71 6.22 -2.85
N PHE A 73 -10.60 5.57 -3.19
CA PHE A 73 -9.38 5.69 -2.40
C PHE A 73 -8.73 7.04 -2.68
N ASP A 74 -8.24 7.70 -1.63
CA ASP A 74 -7.51 8.97 -1.73
C ASP A 74 -6.06 8.74 -2.18
N LEU A 75 -5.52 7.55 -1.92
CA LEU A 75 -4.16 7.16 -2.28
C LEU A 75 -4.09 5.64 -2.54
N ILE A 76 -3.40 5.26 -3.61
CA ILE A 76 -3.08 3.86 -3.92
C ILE A 76 -1.56 3.73 -3.93
N ILE A 77 -1.04 2.82 -3.11
CA ILE A 77 0.39 2.53 -3.00
C ILE A 77 0.61 1.13 -3.58
N ASN A 78 1.28 1.07 -4.73
CA ASN A 78 1.61 -0.20 -5.38
C ASN A 78 3.05 -0.60 -5.07
N PHE A 79 3.22 -1.76 -4.45
CA PHE A 79 4.52 -2.37 -4.22
C PHE A 79 4.85 -3.33 -5.35
N GLY A 80 6.08 -3.27 -5.86
CA GLY A 80 6.61 -4.31 -6.74
C GLY A 80 6.95 -3.90 -8.16
N HIS A 81 6.84 -2.62 -8.56
CA HIS A 81 7.33 -2.20 -9.87
C HIS A 81 8.14 -0.91 -9.74
N SER A 82 9.42 -1.00 -10.10
CA SER A 82 10.20 0.19 -10.44
C SER A 82 9.46 0.89 -11.58
N LYS A 83 9.23 2.19 -11.44
CA LYS A 83 8.85 3.02 -12.60
C LYS A 83 10.02 2.90 -13.57
N ILE A 84 9.86 2.13 -14.64
CA ILE A 84 10.67 2.34 -15.85
C ILE A 84 10.19 3.65 -16.46
#